data_AF-A0A0B2NQ89-F1
#
_entry.id   AF-A0A0B2NQ89-F1
#
_cell.length_a   1.000
_cell.length_b   1.000
_cell.length_c   1.000
_cell.angle_alpha   90.00
_cell.angle_beta   90.00
_cell.angle_gamma   90.00
#
_symmetry.space_group_name_H-M   'P 1'
#
loop_
_entity.id
_entity.type
_entity.pdbx_description
1 polymer ?
#
loop_
_entity_poly.entity_id
_entity_poly.type
_entity_poly.pdbx_seq_one_letter_code
_entity_poly.pdbx_strand_id
1 'polypeptide(L)'
;CPLCRSHQEEAGHLFFNCKATIALWWESMSWNRMVGPLAESPANHYIQFCEGFGDGKKQNRWHCWWIALTSSIWQHRNSMLFQGKSFEPLKVMEDALFLMWSWLKTRDKSFCQSFNFWSSNIVQFFG
;
A
#
# COMPACT_ATOMS: atom_id res chain seq x y z
N CYS A 1 -5.47 5.35 -18.19
CA CYS A 1 -5.06 5.58 -16.79
C CYS A 1 -5.14 7.08 -16.49
N PRO A 2 -6.11 7.50 -15.66
CA PRO A 2 -6.39 8.90 -15.39
C PRO A 2 -5.28 9.55 -14.56
N LEU A 3 -4.49 8.76 -13.82
CA LEU A 3 -3.38 9.23 -13.02
C LEU A 3 -2.19 9.65 -13.88
N CYS A 4 -1.71 8.78 -14.79
CA CYS A 4 -0.51 9.06 -15.57
C CYS A 4 -0.76 9.69 -16.93
N ARG A 5 -1.98 9.52 -17.48
CA ARG A 5 -2.40 9.93 -18.83
C ARG A 5 -1.56 9.36 -19.98
N SER A 6 -0.78 8.31 -19.73
CA SER A 6 0.17 7.75 -20.71
C SER A 6 -0.14 6.31 -21.14
N HIS A 7 -0.95 5.58 -20.37
CA HIS A 7 -1.28 4.17 -20.63
C HIS A 7 -2.78 3.94 -20.44
N GLN A 8 -3.29 2.81 -20.95
CA GLN A 8 -4.64 2.33 -20.66
C GLN A 8 -4.83 2.13 -19.14
N GLU A 9 -6.05 2.33 -18.65
CA GLU A 9 -6.35 2.00 -17.26
C GLU A 9 -6.65 0.50 -17.13
N GLU A 10 -5.68 -0.23 -16.60
CA GLU A 10 -5.79 -1.64 -16.26
C GLU A 10 -5.39 -1.83 -14.80
N ALA A 11 -5.87 -2.88 -14.13
CA ALA A 11 -5.56 -3.10 -12.71
C ALA A 11 -4.05 -3.18 -12.44
N GLY A 12 -3.31 -3.96 -13.25
CA GLY A 12 -1.86 -4.11 -13.11
C GLY A 12 -1.12 -2.77 -13.26
N HIS A 13 -1.53 -1.97 -14.24
CA HIS A 13 -0.98 -0.64 -14.43
C HIS A 13 -1.38 0.32 -13.32
N LEU A 14 -2.67 0.51 -13.06
CA LEU A 14 -3.21 1.48 -12.11
C LEU A 14 -2.60 1.28 -10.72
N PHE A 15 -2.63 0.05 -10.21
CA PHE A 15 -2.23 -0.22 -8.84
C PHE A 15 -0.73 -0.34 -8.68
N PHE A 16 0.00 -0.96 -9.61
CA PHE A 16 1.38 -1.40 -9.35
C PHE A 16 2.44 -0.74 -10.24
N ASN A 17 2.13 -0.42 -11.49
CA ASN A 17 3.13 0.01 -12.49
C ASN A 17 2.97 1.46 -12.99
N CYS A 18 1.92 2.16 -12.55
CA CYS A 18 1.70 3.54 -12.91
C CYS A 18 2.73 4.44 -12.24
N LYS A 19 3.31 5.39 -12.98
CA LYS A 19 4.29 6.35 -12.46
C LYS A 19 3.81 7.13 -11.21
N ALA A 20 2.49 7.24 -11.02
CA ALA A 20 1.89 7.90 -9.87
C ALA A 20 1.76 7.01 -8.62
N THR A 21 1.81 5.68 -8.76
CA THR A 21 1.56 4.71 -7.67
C THR A 21 2.76 3.80 -7.39
N ILE A 22 3.63 3.55 -8.37
CA ILE A 22 4.77 2.63 -8.26
C ILE A 22 5.71 2.98 -7.10
N ALA A 23 5.94 4.27 -6.86
CA ALA A 23 6.79 4.74 -5.76
C ALA A 23 6.23 4.37 -4.37
N LEU A 24 4.91 4.21 -4.22
CA LEU A 24 4.29 3.79 -2.96
C LEU A 24 4.68 2.35 -2.61
N TRP A 25 4.78 1.49 -3.61
CA TRP A 25 5.20 0.10 -3.43
C TRP A 25 6.70 -0.01 -3.18
N TRP A 26 7.52 0.80 -3.86
CA TRP A 26 8.96 0.85 -3.57
C TRP A 26 9.25 1.35 -2.16
N GLU A 27 8.54 2.37 -1.70
CA GLU A 27 8.61 2.82 -0.32
C GLU A 27 8.29 1.67 0.64
N SER A 28 7.20 0.92 0.37
CA SER A 28 6.83 -0.25 1.17
C SER A 28 7.93 -1.31 1.20
N MET A 29 8.54 -1.64 0.06
CA MET A 29 9.65 -2.60 -0.03
C MET A 29 10.88 -2.18 0.79
N SER A 30 11.13 -0.87 0.86
CA SER A 30 12.26 -0.33 1.63
C SER A 30 12.18 -0.67 3.12
N TRP A 31 10.97 -0.84 3.66
CA TRP A 31 10.76 -1.16 5.07
C TRP A 31 11.33 -2.52 5.47
N ASN A 32 11.43 -3.46 4.52
CA ASN A 32 12.02 -4.79 4.70
C ASN A 32 13.34 -4.98 3.96
N ARG A 33 13.95 -3.88 3.48
CA ARG A 33 15.18 -3.92 2.67
C ARG A 33 15.06 -4.81 1.43
N MET A 34 13.86 -4.93 0.89
CA MET A 34 13.61 -5.72 -0.32
C MET A 34 14.00 -4.90 -1.55
N VAL A 35 14.69 -5.55 -2.49
CA VAL A 35 15.13 -4.95 -3.75
C VAL A 35 14.73 -5.89 -4.89
N GLY A 36 14.16 -5.35 -5.95
CA GLY A 36 13.80 -6.12 -7.12
C GLY A 36 12.69 -5.47 -7.94
N PRO A 37 12.40 -6.03 -9.13
CA PRO A 37 11.26 -5.58 -9.93
C PRO A 37 9.94 -5.90 -9.25
N LEU A 38 8.95 -5.03 -9.40
CA LEU A 38 7.57 -5.32 -9.02
C LEU A 38 6.93 -6.22 -10.07
N ALA A 39 6.14 -7.19 -9.61
CA ALA A 39 5.39 -8.03 -10.52
C ALA A 39 4.31 -7.23 -11.27
N GLU A 40 4.16 -7.50 -12.56
CA GLU A 40 3.24 -6.75 -13.43
C GLU A 40 1.77 -7.13 -13.21
N SER A 41 1.51 -8.43 -13.00
CA SER A 41 0.15 -8.93 -12.81
C SER A 41 -0.31 -8.78 -11.35
N PRO A 42 -1.60 -8.45 -11.10
CA PRO A 42 -2.12 -8.32 -9.74
C PRO A 42 -1.93 -9.56 -8.87
N ALA A 43 -2.11 -10.76 -9.44
CA ALA A 43 -1.95 -12.02 -8.71
C ALA A 43 -0.50 -12.24 -8.27
N ASN A 44 0.46 -12.03 -9.18
CA ASN A 44 1.88 -12.21 -8.84
C ASN A 44 2.37 -11.11 -7.89
N HIS A 45 1.86 -9.89 -8.01
CA HIS A 45 2.18 -8.80 -7.09
C HIS A 45 1.65 -9.07 -5.68
N TYR A 46 0.46 -9.66 -5.57
CA TYR A 46 -0.08 -10.10 -4.29
C TYR A 46 0.83 -11.17 -3.67
N ILE A 47 1.19 -12.23 -4.42
CA ILE A 47 2.09 -13.28 -3.94
C ILE A 47 3.46 -12.70 -3.53
N GLN A 48 4.02 -11.80 -4.35
CA GLN A 48 5.29 -11.14 -4.07
C GLN A 48 5.28 -10.45 -2.70
N PHE A 49 4.23 -9.70 -2.38
CA PHE A 49 4.14 -8.97 -1.11
C PHE A 49 3.69 -9.83 0.06
N CYS A 50 2.69 -10.67 -0.15
CA CYS A 50 2.00 -11.40 0.90
C CYS A 50 2.66 -12.75 1.22
N GLU A 51 3.46 -13.32 0.33
CA GLU A 51 4.13 -14.61 0.54
C GLU A 51 5.66 -14.48 0.45
N GLY A 52 6.16 -13.53 -0.34
CA GLY A 52 7.60 -13.34 -0.56
C GLY A 52 8.37 -12.60 0.53
N PHE A 53 7.70 -11.86 1.43
CA PHE A 53 8.35 -10.88 2.32
C PHE A 53 8.34 -11.18 3.83
N GLY A 54 7.88 -12.35 4.31
CA GLY A 54 7.90 -12.60 5.77
C GLY A 54 7.67 -14.03 6.27
N ASP A 55 7.99 -14.23 7.56
CA ASP A 55 7.51 -15.37 8.35
C ASP A 55 5.99 -15.27 8.57
N GLY A 56 5.35 -16.39 8.95
CA GLY A 56 3.89 -16.51 9.06
C GLY A 56 3.18 -15.44 9.92
N LYS A 57 3.84 -14.80 10.89
CA LYS A 57 3.23 -13.70 11.69
C LYS A 57 3.29 -12.36 10.97
N LYS A 58 4.38 -12.09 10.24
CA LYS A 58 4.56 -10.87 9.43
C LYS A 58 3.72 -10.93 8.15
N GLN A 59 3.41 -12.16 7.70
CA GLN A 59 2.60 -12.43 6.54
C GLN A 59 1.24 -11.69 6.59
N ASN A 60 0.50 -11.81 7.69
CA ASN A 60 -0.81 -11.18 7.82
C ASN A 60 -0.76 -9.64 7.76
N ARG A 61 0.36 -9.02 8.17
CA ARG A 61 0.55 -7.56 8.07
C ARG A 61 0.71 -7.13 6.62
N TRP A 62 1.47 -7.88 5.82
CA TRP A 62 1.61 -7.63 4.39
C TRP A 62 0.29 -7.80 3.63
N HIS A 63 -0.55 -8.76 4.02
CA HIS A 63 -1.91 -8.91 3.50
C HIS A 63 -2.75 -7.66 3.77
N CYS A 64 -2.80 -7.21 5.03
CA CYS A 64 -3.52 -5.99 5.40
C CYS A 64 -2.98 -4.76 4.67
N TRP A 65 -1.66 -4.63 4.55
CA TRP A 65 -1.02 -3.52 3.85
C TRP A 65 -1.40 -3.48 2.38
N TRP A 66 -1.31 -4.62 1.69
CA TRP A 66 -1.62 -4.70 0.27
C TRP A 66 -3.07 -4.27 0.00
N ILE A 67 -4.01 -4.72 0.83
CA ILE A 67 -5.42 -4.34 0.73
C ILE A 67 -5.62 -2.85 1.05
N ALA A 68 -4.97 -2.34 2.09
CA ALA A 68 -5.10 -0.94 2.50
C ALA A 68 -4.57 0.02 1.43
N LEU A 69 -3.40 -0.27 0.85
CA LEU A 69 -2.78 0.57 -0.16
C LEU A 69 -3.57 0.55 -1.48
N THR A 70 -3.97 -0.62 -1.97
CA THR A 70 -4.79 -0.74 -3.19
C THR A 70 -6.15 -0.04 -3.02
N SER A 71 -6.80 -0.20 -1.86
CA SER A 71 -8.06 0.48 -1.54
C SER A 71 -7.89 2.00 -1.52
N SER A 72 -6.82 2.50 -0.92
CA SER A 72 -6.53 3.94 -0.84
C SER A 72 -6.22 4.52 -2.22
N ILE A 73 -5.43 3.84 -3.04
CA ILE A 73 -5.18 4.23 -4.45
C ILE A 73 -6.52 4.34 -5.19
N TRP A 74 -7.40 3.35 -5.07
CA TRP A 74 -8.71 3.36 -5.72
C TRP A 74 -9.58 4.53 -5.27
N GLN A 75 -9.66 4.79 -3.97
CA GLN A 75 -10.45 5.89 -3.40
C GLN A 75 -9.95 7.27 -3.83
N HIS A 76 -8.63 7.47 -3.83
CA HIS A 76 -8.01 8.72 -4.28
C HIS A 76 -8.19 8.93 -5.79
N ARG A 77 -8.02 7.88 -6.60
CA ARG A 77 -8.33 7.90 -8.03
C ARG A 77 -9.79 8.28 -8.30
N ASN A 78 -10.73 7.71 -7.54
CA ASN A 78 -12.16 8.04 -7.68
C ASN A 78 -12.46 9.47 -7.23
N SER A 79 -11.88 9.92 -6.13
CA SER A 79 -12.02 11.30 -5.67
C SER A 79 -11.52 12.30 -6.71
N MET A 80 -10.41 11.99 -7.39
CA MET A 80 -9.91 12.81 -8.48
C MET A 80 -10.89 12.90 -9.65
N LEU A 81 -11.49 11.78 -10.06
CA LEU A 81 -12.40 11.75 -11.21
C LEU A 81 -13.79 12.30 -10.93
N PHE A 82 -14.36 11.99 -9.77
CA PHE A 82 -15.76 12.28 -9.47
C PHE A 82 -15.94 13.52 -8.59
N GLN A 83 -14.89 13.98 -7.92
CA GLN A 83 -14.94 15.13 -7.01
C GLN A 83 -13.95 16.23 -7.43
N GLY A 84 -13.19 16.04 -8.50
CA GLY A 84 -12.22 17.03 -9.00
C GLY A 84 -11.03 17.28 -8.08
N LYS A 85 -10.77 16.39 -7.10
CA LYS A 85 -9.62 16.52 -6.20
C LYS A 85 -8.30 16.20 -6.91
N SER A 86 -7.17 16.68 -6.37
CA SER A 86 -5.84 16.24 -6.78
C SER A 86 -5.57 14.80 -6.34
N PHE A 87 -4.79 14.06 -7.14
CA PHE A 87 -4.20 12.80 -6.69
C PHE A 87 -2.82 13.09 -6.08
N GLU A 88 -2.67 12.82 -4.78
CA GLU A 88 -1.47 13.14 -4.02
C GLU A 88 -0.87 11.86 -3.40
N PRO A 89 0.23 11.32 -3.96
CA PRO A 89 0.78 10.03 -3.51
C PRO A 89 1.12 10.00 -2.01
N LEU A 90 1.62 11.10 -1.44
CA LEU A 90 1.90 11.18 -0.01
C LEU A 90 0.63 11.02 0.84
N LYS A 91 -0.47 11.65 0.42
CA LYS A 91 -1.77 11.51 1.09
C LYS A 91 -2.31 10.09 0.97
N VAL A 92 -2.12 9.44 -0.19
CA VAL A 92 -2.47 8.03 -0.38
C VAL A 92 -1.72 7.12 0.60
N MET A 93 -0.42 7.36 0.79
CA MET A 93 0.41 6.61 1.74
C MET A 93 -0.08 6.81 3.18
N GLU A 94 -0.32 8.05 3.60
CA GLU A 94 -0.84 8.39 4.93
C GLU A 94 -2.19 7.70 5.21
N ASP A 95 -3.13 7.79 4.27
CA ASP A 95 -4.47 7.22 4.42
C ASP A 95 -4.42 5.68 4.44
N ALA A 96 -3.55 5.07 3.63
CA ALA A 96 -3.32 3.62 3.64
C ALA A 96 -2.74 3.14 4.98
N LEU A 97 -1.73 3.86 5.51
CA LEU A 97 -1.13 3.57 6.81
C LEU A 97 -2.16 3.73 7.93
N PHE A 98 -2.95 4.79 7.89
CA PHE A 98 -4.00 5.03 8.88
C PHE A 98 -5.08 3.95 8.82
N LEU A 99 -5.51 3.55 7.62
CA LEU A 99 -6.47 2.47 7.42
C LEU A 99 -5.97 1.15 7.99
N MET A 100 -4.73 0.76 7.67
CA MET A 100 -4.13 -0.45 8.23
C MET A 100 -4.01 -0.38 9.76
N TRP A 101 -3.53 0.74 10.30
CA TRP A 101 -3.43 0.95 11.74
C TRP A 101 -4.79 0.81 12.43
N SER A 102 -5.85 1.38 11.83
CA SER A 102 -7.21 1.27 12.36
C SER A 102 -7.66 -0.19 12.47
N TRP A 103 -7.36 -1.02 11.47
CA TRP A 103 -7.67 -2.44 11.50
C TRP A 103 -6.86 -3.20 12.55
N LEU A 104 -5.56 -2.90 12.68
CA LEU A 104 -4.74 -3.49 13.74
C LEU A 104 -5.30 -3.11 15.12
N LYS A 105 -5.66 -1.85 15.31
CA LYS A 105 -6.21 -1.33 16.57
C LYS A 105 -7.53 -1.97 16.95
N THR A 106 -8.38 -2.29 15.98
CA THR A 106 -9.68 -2.92 16.23
C THR A 106 -9.60 -4.44 16.36
N ARG A 107 -8.71 -5.11 15.61
CA ARG A 107 -8.67 -6.59 15.54
C ARG A 107 -7.72 -7.22 16.55
N ASP A 108 -6.67 -6.52 16.97
CA ASP A 108 -5.69 -7.01 17.94
C ASP A 108 -5.84 -6.28 19.28
N LYS A 109 -6.43 -6.98 20.27
CA LYS A 109 -6.62 -6.44 21.63
C LYS A 109 -5.31 -6.07 22.33
N SER A 110 -4.19 -6.65 21.91
CA SER A 110 -2.86 -6.35 22.46
C SER A 110 -2.19 -5.15 21.78
N PHE A 111 -2.72 -4.69 20.65
CA PHE A 111 -2.16 -3.57 19.90
C PHE A 111 -2.51 -2.22 20.55
N CYS A 112 -1.61 -1.74 21.41
CA CYS A 112 -1.81 -0.50 22.17
C CYS A 112 -1.24 0.76 21.51
N GLN A 113 -0.47 0.65 20.43
CA GLN A 113 0.31 1.76 19.87
C GLN A 113 -0.55 2.87 19.26
N SER A 114 -0.16 4.13 19.50
CA SER A 114 -0.75 5.29 18.82
C SER A 114 -0.33 5.31 17.36
N PHE A 115 -1.13 5.97 16.50
CA PHE A 115 -0.81 6.07 15.08
C PHE A 115 0.58 6.70 14.84
N ASN A 116 0.86 7.83 15.49
CA ASN A 116 2.14 8.55 15.34
C ASN A 116 3.36 7.70 15.71
N PHE A 117 3.27 6.94 16.80
CA PHE A 117 4.35 6.04 17.21
C PHE A 117 4.53 4.91 16.21
N TRP A 118 3.41 4.28 15.80
CA TRP A 118 3.43 3.16 14.88
C TRP A 118 3.96 3.54 13.49
N SER A 119 3.46 4.64 12.91
CA SER A 119 3.87 5.10 11.56
C SER A 119 5.33 5.54 11.51
N SER A 120 5.84 6.16 12.58
CA SER A 120 7.26 6.56 12.67
C SER A 120 8.22 5.37 12.86
N ASN A 121 7.70 4.19 13.24
CA ASN A 121 8.48 2.99 13.51
C ASN A 121 8.07 1.83 12.59
N ILE A 122 7.54 2.13 11.39
CA ILE A 122 6.94 1.14 10.47
C ILE A 122 7.87 -0.06 10.18
N VAL A 123 9.17 0.20 10.07
CA VAL A 123 10.22 -0.82 9.87
C VAL A 123 10.22 -1.87 10.98
N GLN A 124 9.94 -1.52 12.23
CA GLN A 124 9.86 -2.49 13.33
C GLN A 124 8.63 -3.40 13.23
N PHE A 125 7.58 -2.95 12.52
CA PHE A 125 6.34 -3.68 12.38
C PHE A 125 6.30 -4.55 11.11
N PHE A 126 7.10 -4.23 10.10
CA PHE A 126 7.18 -5.01 8.88
C PHE A 126 8.49 -5.82 8.76
N GLY A 127 9.61 -5.28 9.24
CA GLY A 127 10.96 -5.87 9.20
C GLY A 127 11.09 -7.11 10.06
#